data_AF-A0A1E4A434-F1
#
_entry.id   AF-A0A1E4A434-F1
#
_cell.length_a   1.000
_cell.length_b   1.000
_cell.length_c   1.000
_cell.angle_alpha   90.00
_cell.angle_beta   90.00
_cell.angle_gamma   90.00
#
_symmetry.space_group_name_H-M   'P 1'
#
loop_
_entity.id
_entity.type
_entity.pdbx_description
1 polymer ?
#
loop_
_entity_poly.entity_id
_entity_poly.type
_entity_poly.pdbx_seq_one_letter_code
_entity_poly.pdbx_strand_id
1 'polypeptide(L)'
;MKKLILINLMCFLLFFSCKRAEPEPGPLQIIIKEGEAKSLEVDEEVIQIKLVDVESVFSHGVLHAAGDAFKEETFVLDRIYDATVSIGIDTLRFRTMFTEINNQSPKEKTWEDLAKRPEIDIKAYKSYQIGISNMYSELNSDSSRGYVVKLLIKK
;
A
#
# COMPACT_ATOMS: atom_id res chain seq x y z
N MET A 1 -77.63 -14.56 -10.66
CA MET A 1 -76.79 -15.59 -10.04
C MET A 1 -75.32 -15.16 -10.16
N LYS A 2 -74.61 -15.17 -9.03
CA LYS A 2 -73.15 -15.04 -8.77
C LYS A 2 -72.29 -14.17 -9.72
N LYS A 3 -71.87 -13.00 -9.21
CA LYS A 3 -70.76 -12.19 -9.73
C LYS A 3 -69.44 -12.94 -9.51
N LEU A 4 -68.67 -13.19 -10.57
CA LEU A 4 -67.25 -13.55 -10.46
C LEU A 4 -66.43 -12.29 -10.75
N ILE A 5 -65.76 -11.77 -9.72
CA ILE A 5 -64.75 -10.71 -9.85
C ILE A 5 -63.44 -11.44 -10.16
N LEU A 6 -62.95 -11.27 -11.38
CA LEU A 6 -61.63 -11.74 -11.80
C LEU A 6 -60.60 -10.75 -11.25
N ILE A 7 -59.93 -11.09 -10.16
CA ILE A 7 -58.79 -10.31 -9.65
C ILE A 7 -57.58 -10.68 -10.49
N ASN A 8 -57.20 -9.78 -11.38
CA ASN A 8 -55.97 -9.85 -12.16
C ASN A 8 -54.80 -9.53 -11.22
N LEU A 9 -54.24 -10.56 -10.57
CA LEU A 9 -53.07 -10.44 -9.70
C LEU A 9 -51.83 -10.30 -10.58
N MET A 10 -51.54 -9.08 -11.04
CA MET A 10 -50.26 -8.75 -11.65
C MET A 10 -49.16 -8.87 -10.58
N CYS A 11 -48.40 -9.95 -10.63
CA CYS A 11 -47.11 -10.07 -9.96
C CYS A 11 -46.11 -9.10 -10.61
N PHE A 12 -46.14 -7.83 -10.20
CA PHE A 12 -45.03 -6.90 -10.40
C PHE A 12 -43.95 -7.21 -9.35
N LEU A 13 -43.29 -8.37 -9.50
CA LEU A 13 -42.05 -8.65 -8.80
C LEU A 13 -40.95 -7.86 -9.50
N LEU A 14 -40.73 -6.68 -8.93
CA LEU A 14 -39.51 -5.87 -8.96
C LEU A 14 -38.34 -6.67 -9.53
N PHE A 15 -37.98 -6.36 -10.77
CA PHE A 15 -36.62 -6.54 -11.25
C PHE A 15 -35.73 -5.71 -10.32
N PHE A 16 -35.25 -6.33 -9.24
CA PHE A 16 -34.03 -5.90 -8.60
C PHE A 16 -32.97 -6.00 -9.69
N SER A 17 -32.76 -4.87 -10.36
CA SER A 17 -31.57 -4.61 -11.15
C SER A 17 -30.43 -4.78 -10.17
N CYS A 18 -29.92 -6.01 -10.10
CA CYS A 18 -28.66 -6.33 -9.47
C CYS A 18 -27.62 -5.63 -10.33
N LYS A 19 -27.45 -4.32 -10.12
CA LYS A 19 -26.27 -3.61 -10.57
C LYS A 19 -25.14 -4.32 -9.85
N ARG A 20 -24.50 -5.25 -10.57
CA ARG A 20 -23.23 -5.83 -10.19
C ARG A 20 -22.38 -4.62 -9.80
N ALA A 21 -22.07 -4.48 -8.51
CA ALA A 21 -21.18 -3.43 -8.05
C ALA A 21 -19.96 -3.51 -8.96
N GLU A 22 -19.65 -2.41 -9.66
CA GLU A 22 -18.39 -2.34 -10.37
C GLU A 22 -17.31 -2.69 -9.37
N PRO A 23 -16.38 -3.61 -9.70
CA PRO A 23 -15.31 -3.95 -8.79
C PRO A 23 -14.62 -2.64 -8.43
N GLU A 24 -14.56 -2.33 -7.13
CA GLU A 24 -13.84 -1.16 -6.66
C GLU A 24 -12.43 -1.21 -7.26
N PRO A 25 -11.94 -0.11 -7.87
CA PRO A 25 -10.59 -0.09 -8.39
C PRO A 25 -9.62 -0.49 -7.29
N GLY A 26 -8.66 -1.36 -7.63
CA GLY A 26 -7.62 -1.77 -6.70
C GLY A 26 -6.80 -0.56 -6.21
N PRO A 27 -6.03 -0.71 -5.12
CA PRO A 27 -5.24 0.39 -4.57
C PRO A 27 -4.26 0.92 -5.63
N LEU A 28 -4.23 2.25 -5.77
CA LEU A 28 -3.28 2.96 -6.62
C LEU A 28 -1.87 2.83 -6.04
N GLN A 29 -0.88 2.66 -6.92
CA GLN A 29 0.52 2.54 -6.51
C GLN A 29 1.32 3.76 -6.97
N ILE A 30 2.11 4.35 -6.07
CA ILE A 30 3.07 5.39 -6.40
C ILE A 30 4.43 5.07 -5.79
N ILE A 31 5.50 5.27 -6.56
CA ILE A 31 6.89 5.12 -6.11
C ILE A 31 7.48 6.52 -5.96
N ILE A 32 7.90 6.89 -4.76
CA ILE A 32 8.53 8.18 -4.47
C ILE A 32 9.98 7.96 -4.04
N LYS A 33 10.88 8.79 -4.53
CA LYS A 33 12.30 8.78 -4.17
C LYS A 33 12.61 9.98 -3.29
N GLU A 34 13.53 9.80 -2.35
CA GLU A 34 13.99 10.89 -1.50
C GLU A 34 14.55 12.03 -2.35
N GLY A 35 14.17 13.27 -2.02
CA GLY A 35 14.54 14.46 -2.79
C GLY A 35 13.67 14.73 -4.03
N GLU A 36 12.86 13.77 -4.49
CA GLU A 36 11.95 13.93 -5.63
C GLU A 36 10.50 14.18 -5.17
N ALA A 37 9.81 15.08 -5.88
CA ALA A 37 8.36 15.23 -5.76
C ALA A 37 7.67 14.55 -6.95
N LYS A 38 6.53 13.91 -6.70
CA LYS A 38 5.68 13.34 -7.73
C LYS A 38 4.26 13.86 -7.63
N SER A 39 3.68 14.12 -8.79
CA SER A 39 2.25 14.40 -8.93
C SER A 39 1.48 13.09 -8.94
N LEU A 40 0.41 13.02 -8.16
CA LEU A 40 -0.59 11.97 -8.20
C LEU A 40 -1.90 12.56 -8.71
N GLU A 41 -2.40 12.03 -9.82
CA GLU A 41 -3.72 12.40 -10.33
C GLU A 41 -4.77 11.42 -9.78
N VAL A 42 -5.70 11.92 -8.98
CA VAL A 42 -6.82 11.13 -8.43
C VAL A 42 -8.10 11.93 -8.50
N ASP A 43 -9.13 11.38 -9.13
CA ASP A 43 -10.47 12.01 -9.21
C ASP A 43 -10.42 13.49 -9.63
N GLU A 44 -9.62 13.81 -10.65
CA GLU A 44 -9.40 15.17 -11.18
C GLU A 44 -8.62 16.14 -10.25
N GLU A 45 -8.19 15.68 -9.06
CA GLU A 45 -7.23 16.39 -8.21
C GLU A 45 -5.79 15.98 -8.54
N VAL A 46 -4.89 16.97 -8.60
CA VAL A 46 -3.44 16.74 -8.66
C VAL A 46 -2.85 16.97 -7.28
N ILE A 47 -2.37 15.90 -6.65
CA ILE A 47 -1.78 15.93 -5.32
C ILE A 47 -0.27 15.78 -5.44
N GLN A 48 0.49 16.71 -4.87
CA GLN A 48 1.95 16.59 -4.77
C GLN A 48 2.32 15.64 -3.62
N ILE A 49 3.18 14.67 -3.89
CA ILE A 49 3.69 13.71 -2.92
C ILE A 49 5.21 13.74 -2.92
N LYS A 50 5.82 13.81 -1.74
CA LYS A 50 7.27 13.82 -1.57
C LYS A 50 7.68 12.95 -0.39
N LEU A 51 8.76 12.18 -0.57
CA LEU A 51 9.46 11.56 0.54
C LEU A 51 10.37 12.61 1.19
N VAL A 52 10.05 12.99 2.43
CA VAL A 52 10.75 14.07 3.15
C VAL A 52 12.01 13.52 3.80
N ASP A 53 11.87 12.42 4.55
CA ASP A 53 12.97 11.72 5.21
C ASP A 53 12.61 10.25 5.45
N VAL A 54 13.65 9.46 5.74
CA VAL A 54 13.55 8.11 6.28
C VAL A 54 14.62 7.93 7.34
N GLU A 55 14.20 7.62 8.56
CA GLU A 55 15.06 7.33 9.69
C GLU A 55 15.06 5.83 9.98
N SER A 56 16.24 5.21 10.09
CA SER A 56 16.34 3.83 10.56
C SER A 56 16.22 3.80 12.09
N VAL A 57 15.19 3.12 12.59
CA VAL A 57 14.90 3.02 14.03
C VAL A 57 15.58 1.79 14.63
N PHE A 58 15.55 0.68 13.91
CA PHE A 58 16.08 -0.60 14.38
C PHE A 58 16.48 -1.49 13.22
N SER A 59 17.51 -2.32 13.43
CA SER A 59 17.98 -3.31 12.47
C SER A 59 18.46 -4.55 13.21
N HIS A 60 18.02 -5.71 12.77
CA HIS A 60 18.44 -7.01 13.31
C HIS A 60 18.69 -8.01 12.19
N GLY A 61 19.88 -8.60 12.16
CA GLY A 61 20.29 -9.55 11.14
C GLY A 61 20.62 -10.92 11.72
N VAL A 62 20.21 -11.98 11.04
CA VAL A 62 20.55 -13.37 11.35
C VAL A 62 21.18 -14.01 10.12
N LEU A 63 22.35 -14.63 10.32
CA LEU A 63 23.00 -15.46 9.32
C LEU A 63 22.62 -16.92 9.55
N HIS A 64 21.93 -17.52 8.59
CA HIS A 64 21.67 -18.95 8.55
C HIS A 64 22.81 -19.63 7.80
N ALA A 65 23.69 -20.28 8.56
CA ALA A 65 24.79 -21.05 7.99
C ALA A 65 24.24 -22.17 7.11
N ALA A 66 24.81 -22.29 5.92
CA ALA A 66 24.56 -23.40 5.03
C ALA A 66 25.05 -24.71 5.67
N GLY A 67 24.14 -25.69 5.85
CA GLY A 67 24.49 -27.00 6.38
C GLY A 67 25.40 -27.85 5.48
N ASP A 68 25.63 -27.40 4.24
CA ASP A 68 26.48 -28.07 3.24
C ASP A 68 27.38 -27.03 2.57
N ALA A 69 28.61 -27.42 2.20
CA ALA A 69 29.62 -26.56 1.57
C ALA A 69 29.22 -25.95 0.19
N PHE A 70 28.04 -26.29 -0.33
CA PHE A 70 27.53 -25.86 -1.63
C PHE A 70 26.25 -25.01 -1.55
N LYS A 71 25.73 -24.72 -0.35
CA LYS A 71 24.57 -23.83 -0.20
C LYS A 71 25.05 -22.43 0.16
N GLU A 72 24.45 -21.42 -0.45
CA GLU A 72 24.71 -20.02 -0.08
C GLU A 72 24.16 -19.76 1.32
N GLU A 73 24.91 -19.01 2.12
CA GLU A 73 24.44 -18.55 3.43
C GLU A 73 23.23 -17.63 3.23
N THR A 74 22.15 -17.89 3.96
CA THR A 74 20.96 -17.03 3.91
C THR A 74 21.08 -15.99 5.01
N PHE A 75 21.18 -14.72 4.64
CA PHE A 75 21.18 -13.60 5.55
C PHE A 75 19.81 -12.94 5.52
N VAL A 76 19.14 -12.93 6.68
CA VAL A 76 17.84 -12.30 6.90
C VAL A 76 18.05 -11.05 7.74
N LEU A 77 17.50 -9.92 7.32
CA LEU A 77 17.66 -8.63 7.96
C LEU A 77 16.31 -7.95 8.14
N ASP A 78 15.86 -7.86 9.39
CA ASP A 78 14.66 -7.13 9.78
C ASP A 78 15.01 -5.69 10.10
N ARG A 79 14.31 -4.75 9.47
CA ARG A 79 14.52 -3.31 9.67
C ARG A 79 13.23 -2.59 9.98
N ILE A 80 13.28 -1.71 10.97
CA ILE A 80 12.22 -0.77 11.30
C ILE A 80 12.70 0.61 10.90
N TYR A 81 11.82 1.36 10.25
CA TYR A 81 12.07 2.73 9.86
C TYR A 81 10.89 3.61 10.23
N ASP A 82 11.19 4.88 10.45
CA ASP A 82 10.23 5.96 10.45
C ASP A 82 10.37 6.71 9.12
N ALA A 83 9.32 6.73 8.31
CA ALA A 83 9.29 7.43 7.03
C ALA A 83 8.29 8.59 7.09
N THR A 84 8.75 9.78 6.69
CA THR A 84 7.90 10.97 6.61
C THR A 84 7.57 11.28 5.16
N VAL A 85 6.28 11.28 4.85
CA VAL A 85 5.75 11.58 3.51
C VAL A 85 4.94 12.85 3.57
N SER A 86 5.30 13.83 2.76
CA SER A 86 4.45 15.00 2.50
C SER A 86 3.44 14.65 1.43
N ILE A 87 2.17 14.96 1.66
CA ILE A 87 1.07 14.78 0.71
C ILE A 87 0.16 16.00 0.71
N GLY A 88 0.14 16.73 -0.41
CA GLY A 88 -0.52 18.03 -0.48
C GLY A 88 0.05 18.98 0.57
N ILE A 89 -0.81 19.42 1.49
CA ILE A 89 -0.44 20.31 2.61
C ILE A 89 -0.10 19.55 3.91
N ASP A 90 -0.38 18.24 3.94
CA ASP A 90 -0.23 17.42 5.13
C ASP A 90 1.08 16.65 5.13
N THR A 91 1.48 16.20 6.31
CA THR A 91 2.64 15.33 6.52
C THR A 91 2.21 14.09 7.28
N LEU A 92 2.44 12.93 6.68
CA LEU A 92 2.13 11.61 7.24
C LEU A 92 3.42 10.94 7.70
N ARG A 93 3.40 10.41 8.93
CA ARG A 93 4.52 9.66 9.50
C ARG A 93 4.15 8.19 9.63
N PHE A 94 5.00 7.33 9.09
CA PHE A 94 4.82 5.89 9.10
C PHE A 94 5.96 5.23 9.86
N ARG A 95 5.63 4.36 10.81
CA ARG A 95 6.60 3.41 11.37
C ARG A 95 6.37 2.05 10.71
N THR A 96 7.28 1.63 9.84
CA THR A 96 7.12 0.41 9.04
C THR A 96 8.30 -0.53 9.23
N MET A 97 8.00 -1.83 9.18
CA MET A 97 8.99 -2.90 9.24
C MET A 97 9.06 -3.63 7.91
N PHE A 98 10.28 -3.93 7.45
CA PHE A 98 10.58 -4.75 6.28
C PHE A 98 11.65 -5.79 6.59
N THR A 99 11.50 -6.96 6.00
CA THR A 99 12.48 -8.05 6.05
C THR A 99 13.18 -8.14 4.70
N GLU A 100 14.49 -7.98 4.71
CA GLU A 100 15.36 -8.19 3.56
C GLU A 100 15.99 -9.59 3.67
N ILE A 101 16.01 -10.33 2.57
CA ILE A 101 16.71 -11.61 2.49
C ILE A 101 17.72 -11.47 1.35
N ASN A 102 18.99 -11.80 1.61
CA ASN A 102 20.00 -11.76 0.56
C ASN A 102 19.59 -12.64 -0.63
N ASN A 103 19.92 -12.19 -1.83
CA ASN A 103 19.59 -12.86 -3.10
C ASN A 103 18.07 -13.00 -3.37
N GLN A 104 17.22 -12.28 -2.63
CA GLN A 104 15.79 -12.17 -2.88
C GLN A 104 15.37 -10.71 -3.02
N SER A 105 14.44 -10.45 -3.94
CA SER A 105 13.82 -9.13 -4.05
C SER A 105 13.02 -8.82 -2.78
N PRO A 106 13.04 -7.56 -2.28
CA PRO A 106 12.22 -7.15 -1.15
C PRO A 106 10.75 -7.48 -1.39
N LYS A 107 10.12 -8.16 -0.43
CA LYS A 107 8.70 -8.52 -0.54
C LYS A 107 7.84 -7.29 -0.28
N GLU A 108 7.03 -6.92 -1.26
CA GLU A 108 6.03 -5.87 -1.07
C GLU A 108 4.86 -6.35 -0.21
N LYS A 109 4.41 -5.53 0.73
CA LYS A 109 3.17 -5.73 1.48
C LYS A 109 1.98 -5.43 0.57
N THR A 110 1.00 -6.32 0.55
CA THR A 110 -0.28 -6.03 -0.11
C THR A 110 -1.16 -5.14 0.78
N TRP A 111 -2.29 -4.67 0.25
CA TRP A 111 -3.24 -3.91 1.07
C TRP A 111 -3.80 -4.76 2.22
N GLU A 112 -4.02 -6.06 1.96
CA GLU A 112 -4.48 -7.02 2.96
C GLU A 112 -3.44 -7.23 4.07
N ASP A 113 -2.14 -7.14 3.76
CA ASP A 113 -1.09 -7.18 4.77
C ASP A 113 -1.12 -5.94 5.67
N LEU A 114 -1.29 -4.75 5.09
CA LEU A 114 -1.38 -3.49 5.83
C LEU A 114 -2.67 -3.41 6.68
N ALA A 115 -3.78 -3.93 6.14
CA ALA A 115 -5.08 -3.94 6.81
C ALA A 115 -5.14 -4.89 8.02
N LYS A 116 -4.11 -5.70 8.28
CA LYS A 116 -4.00 -6.48 9.52
C LYS A 116 -3.77 -5.59 10.74
N ARG A 117 -3.17 -4.41 10.57
CA ARG A 117 -2.85 -3.44 11.64
C ARG A 117 -3.09 -2.01 11.16
N PRO A 118 -4.33 -1.66 10.78
CA PRO A 118 -4.63 -0.41 10.10
C PRO A 118 -4.25 0.84 10.91
N GLU A 119 -4.33 0.79 12.24
CA GLU A 119 -3.95 1.89 13.12
C GLU A 119 -2.45 2.23 13.08
N ILE A 120 -1.62 1.27 12.69
CA ILE A 120 -0.17 1.41 12.61
C ILE A 120 0.26 1.66 11.16
N ASP A 121 -0.17 0.77 10.27
CA ASP A 121 0.36 0.65 8.90
C ASP A 121 -0.38 1.54 7.89
N ILE A 122 -1.55 2.09 8.25
CA ILE A 122 -2.37 2.92 7.37
C ILE A 122 -2.56 4.32 7.99
N LYS A 123 -2.41 5.35 7.16
CA LYS A 123 -2.69 6.75 7.52
C LYS A 123 -3.78 7.31 6.64
N ALA A 124 -4.69 8.07 7.25
CA ALA A 124 -5.75 8.75 6.54
C ALA A 124 -5.27 10.11 6.01
N TYR A 125 -5.70 10.47 4.82
CA TYR A 125 -5.55 11.80 4.22
C TYR A 125 -6.81 12.12 3.44
N LYS A 126 -7.59 13.10 3.91
CA LYS A 126 -8.96 13.37 3.39
C LYS A 126 -9.78 12.06 3.33
N SER A 127 -10.29 11.71 2.15
CA SER A 127 -11.03 10.48 1.87
C SER A 127 -10.13 9.31 1.47
N TYR A 128 -8.81 9.41 1.62
CA TYR A 128 -7.87 8.38 1.22
C TYR A 128 -7.22 7.73 2.43
N GLN A 129 -6.86 6.46 2.25
CA GLN A 129 -6.04 5.65 3.11
C GLN A 129 -4.73 5.35 2.38
N ILE A 130 -3.62 5.51 3.09
CA ILE A 130 -2.28 5.40 2.51
C ILE A 130 -1.46 4.47 3.39
N GLY A 131 -0.70 3.58 2.76
CA GLY A 131 0.26 2.73 3.47
C GLY A 131 1.51 2.48 2.65
N ILE A 132 2.61 2.13 3.31
CA ILE A 132 3.90 1.83 2.67
C ILE A 132 3.95 0.35 2.33
N SER A 133 3.89 -0.01 1.05
CA SER A 133 4.02 -1.41 0.61
C SER A 133 5.45 -1.88 0.56
N ASN A 134 6.40 -1.01 0.23
CA ASN A 134 7.81 -1.38 0.16
C ASN A 134 8.69 -0.16 0.41
N MET A 135 9.93 -0.43 0.84
CA MET A 135 10.95 0.57 0.99
C MET A 135 12.33 -0.05 0.88
N TYR A 136 13.21 0.64 0.18
CA TYR A 136 14.56 0.15 -0.07
C TYR A 136 15.48 1.32 -0.44
N SER A 137 16.79 1.13 -0.31
CA SER A 137 17.78 2.15 -0.71
C SER A 137 18.21 1.95 -2.16
N GLU A 138 18.24 3.01 -2.95
CA GLU A 138 18.88 3.02 -4.28
C GLU A 138 20.05 4.01 -4.31
N LEU A 139 20.95 3.84 -5.28
CA LEU A 139 21.95 4.86 -5.61
C LEU A 139 21.27 6.00 -6.37
N ASN A 140 21.44 7.22 -5.88
CA ASN A 140 21.03 8.43 -6.56
C ASN A 140 22.00 8.76 -7.70
N SER A 141 21.58 9.67 -8.59
CA SER A 141 22.38 10.13 -9.73
C SER A 141 23.68 10.83 -9.32
N ASP A 142 23.76 11.35 -8.10
CA ASP A 142 24.92 12.02 -7.50
C ASP A 142 25.82 11.07 -6.69
N SER A 143 25.64 9.75 -6.83
CA SER A 143 26.36 8.71 -6.06
C SER A 143 26.07 8.68 -4.56
N SER A 144 25.16 9.51 -4.04
CA SER A 144 24.59 9.32 -2.70
C SER A 144 23.63 8.12 -2.70
N ARG A 145 23.35 7.54 -1.53
CA ARG A 145 22.23 6.59 -1.38
C ARG A 145 21.03 7.34 -0.85
N GLY A 146 19.89 7.16 -1.52
CA GLY A 146 18.60 7.68 -1.08
C GLY A 146 17.61 6.54 -0.86
N TYR A 147 16.56 6.82 -0.10
CA TYR A 147 15.46 5.88 0.05
C TYR A 147 14.44 6.01 -1.08
N VAL A 148 13.87 4.87 -1.45
CA VAL A 148 12.72 4.75 -2.34
C VAL A 148 11.60 4.11 -1.56
N VAL A 149 10.43 4.73 -1.59
CA VAL A 149 9.23 4.29 -0.89
C VAL A 149 8.13 4.03 -1.92
N LYS A 150 7.51 2.86 -1.82
CA LYS A 150 6.31 2.51 -2.59
C LYS A 150 5.08 2.65 -1.70
N LEU A 151 4.14 3.48 -2.11
CA LEU A 151 2.88 3.70 -1.42
C LEU A 151 1.75 2.98 -2.13
N LEU A 152 0.83 2.43 -1.33
CA LEU A 152 -0.50 2.04 -1.76
C LEU A 152 -1.49 3.10 -1.27
N ILE A 153 -2.40 3.50 -2.16
CA ILE A 153 -3.40 4.52 -1.90
C ILE A 153 -4.76 3.95 -2.25
N LYS A 154 -5.66 3.91 -1.27
CA LYS A 154 -7.05 3.46 -1.41
C LYS A 154 -7.99 4.58 -0.99
N LYS A 155 -9.19 4.63 -1.58
CA LYS A 155 -10.28 5.51 -1.15
C LYS A 155 -11.16 4.78 -0.12
#